data_AF-A0A6P2D707-F1
#
_entry.id   AF-A0A6P2D707-F1
#
_cell.length_a   1.000
_cell.length_b   1.000
_cell.length_c   1.000
_cell.angle_alpha   90.00
_cell.angle_beta   90.00
_cell.angle_gamma   90.00
#
_symmetry.space_group_name_H-M   'P 1'
#
loop_
_entity.id
_entity.type
_entity.pdbx_description
1 polymer ?
#
loop_
_entity_poly.entity_id
_entity_poly.type
_entity_poly.pdbx_seq_one_letter_code
_entity_poly.pdbx_strand_id
1 'polypeptide(L)'
;MNELPEELPEELPEELPEDLPPPPPVRPGLILTAGVLWVLVGAFFLLMMGFGIVLDVYLAAARPGPARPDPTAGCATKLGLFIGGGFLAAGIRTLQGKAKDTLVTSVMSMLVGLLYFAIGAVSLWLASAPGRAGPFVTAVLVTGALSVLLGGALFLPAVLALAARSQYLEWRAALEPPRRRRTRRRREERDWERPKYPRDPKRPWNRAPRDSDDDDSWD
;
A
#
# COMPACT_ATOMS: atom_id res chain seq x y z
N MET A 1 -24.75 28.24 36.61
CA MET A 1 -23.63 27.62 37.35
C MET A 1 -24.13 26.25 37.75
N ASN A 2 -23.74 25.21 37.02
CA ASN A 2 -24.09 23.84 37.36
C ASN A 2 -22.96 23.33 38.25
N GLU A 3 -23.25 23.19 39.53
CA GLU A 3 -22.37 22.52 40.49
C GLU A 3 -22.24 21.06 40.04
N LEU A 4 -21.03 20.68 39.64
CA LEU A 4 -20.69 19.28 39.41
C LEU A 4 -20.72 18.58 40.78
N PRO A 5 -21.43 17.45 40.94
CA PRO A 5 -21.46 16.73 42.21
C PRO A 5 -20.04 16.34 42.62
N GLU A 6 -19.68 16.78 43.84
CA GLU A 6 -18.32 16.79 44.40
C GLU A 6 -17.89 15.44 45.01
N GLU A 7 -18.72 14.40 44.90
CA GLU A 7 -18.44 13.10 45.51
C GLU A 7 -18.32 12.02 44.43
N LEU A 8 -17.11 11.90 43.86
CA LEU A 8 -16.69 10.66 43.21
C LEU A 8 -16.46 9.62 44.33
N PRO A 9 -17.13 8.46 44.30
CA PRO A 9 -16.99 7.44 45.35
C PRO A 9 -15.52 7.06 45.54
N GLU A 10 -15.04 7.24 46.77
CA GLU A 10 -13.63 7.14 47.17
C GLU A 10 -13.11 5.68 47.16
N GLU A 11 -14.00 4.70 47.01
CA GLU A 11 -13.64 3.28 46.97
C GLU A 11 -13.88 2.72 45.56
N LEU A 12 -12.91 2.97 44.66
CA LEU A 12 -12.74 2.12 43.49
C LEU A 12 -12.38 0.71 44.01
N PRO A 13 -13.10 -0.36 43.62
CA PRO A 13 -12.78 -1.71 44.07
C PRO A 13 -11.30 -2.00 43.82
N GLU A 14 -10.57 -2.25 44.90
CA GLU A 14 -9.10 -2.32 44.95
C GLU A 14 -8.55 -3.48 44.10
N GLU A 15 -9.41 -4.43 43.71
CA GLU A 15 -9.09 -5.53 42.82
C GLU A 15 -9.93 -5.43 41.54
N LEU A 16 -9.39 -4.72 40.54
CA LEU A 16 -9.87 -4.84 39.16
C LEU A 16 -9.67 -6.31 38.74
N PRO A 17 -10.70 -7.00 38.20
CA PRO A 17 -10.57 -8.41 37.81
C PRO A 17 -9.32 -8.61 36.96
N GLU A 18 -8.38 -9.42 37.46
CA GLU A 18 -7.08 -9.68 36.82
C GLU A 18 -7.24 -10.32 35.41
N ASP A 19 -8.46 -10.79 35.11
CA ASP A 19 -8.87 -11.39 33.84
C ASP A 19 -9.43 -10.42 32.79
N LEU A 20 -9.40 -9.11 33.02
CA LEU A 20 -9.79 -8.15 31.97
C LEU A 20 -8.80 -8.25 30.80
N PRO A 21 -9.30 -8.39 29.54
CA PRO A 21 -8.42 -8.43 28.39
C PRO A 21 -7.60 -7.13 28.34
N PRO A 22 -6.31 -7.19 27.96
CA PRO A 22 -5.50 -6.00 27.86
C PRO A 22 -6.19 -4.98 26.94
N PRO A 23 -6.10 -3.67 27.25
CA PRO A 23 -6.73 -2.65 26.43
C PRO A 23 -6.25 -2.78 24.98
N PRO A 24 -7.13 -2.49 24.00
CA PRO A 24 -6.77 -2.61 22.59
C PRO A 24 -5.56 -1.71 22.29
N PRO A 25 -4.60 -2.19 21.49
CA PRO A 25 -3.41 -1.42 21.15
C PRO A 25 -3.80 -0.12 20.44
N VAL A 26 -3.25 1.00 20.89
CA VAL A 26 -3.46 2.30 20.24
C VAL A 26 -2.93 2.24 18.81
N ARG A 27 -3.74 2.74 17.88
CA ARG A 27 -3.41 2.71 16.46
C ARG A 27 -2.28 3.71 16.16
N PRO A 28 -1.18 3.31 15.49
CA PRO A 28 -0.08 4.23 15.23
C PRO A 28 -0.52 5.36 14.29
N GLY A 29 -0.38 6.62 14.72
CA GLY A 29 -0.78 7.79 13.92
C GLY A 29 0.02 7.94 12.62
N LEU A 30 1.31 7.58 12.64
CA LEU A 30 2.17 7.67 11.46
C LEU A 30 1.76 6.71 10.34
N ILE A 31 1.30 5.50 10.67
CA ILE A 31 0.85 4.57 9.62
C ILE A 31 -0.52 4.98 9.04
N LEU A 32 -1.37 5.60 9.86
CA LEU A 32 -2.63 6.18 9.42
C LEU A 32 -2.39 7.29 8.39
N THR A 33 -1.52 8.24 8.71
CA THR A 33 -1.18 9.35 7.80
C THR A 33 -0.56 8.85 6.50
N ALA A 34 0.37 7.89 6.56
CA ALA A 34 0.92 7.26 5.36
C ALA A 34 -0.16 6.57 4.50
N GLY A 35 -1.07 5.83 5.13
CA GLY A 35 -2.19 5.18 4.44
C GLY A 35 -3.12 6.18 3.76
N VAL A 36 -3.48 7.28 4.43
CA VAL A 36 -4.29 8.37 3.86
C VAL A 36 -3.58 9.02 2.69
N LEU A 37 -2.29 9.33 2.81
CA LEU A 37 -1.51 9.92 1.73
C LEU A 37 -1.47 9.03 0.48
N TRP A 38 -1.28 7.70 0.62
CA TRP A 38 -1.38 6.79 -0.52
C TRP A 38 -2.77 6.76 -1.16
N VAL A 39 -3.85 6.85 -0.36
CA VAL A 39 -5.21 6.96 -0.90
C VAL A 39 -5.37 8.25 -1.69
N LEU A 40 -4.93 9.39 -1.15
CA LEU A 40 -5.03 10.69 -1.83
C LEU A 40 -4.23 10.71 -3.13
N VAL A 41 -2.99 10.21 -3.10
CA VAL A 41 -2.14 10.12 -4.30
C VAL A 41 -2.77 9.17 -5.32
N GLY A 42 -3.21 7.98 -4.92
CA GLY A 42 -3.85 7.02 -5.82
C GLY A 42 -5.13 7.58 -6.45
N ALA A 43 -5.98 8.24 -5.65
CA ALA A 43 -7.20 8.89 -6.15
C ALA A 43 -6.89 10.04 -7.11
N PHE A 44 -5.88 10.88 -6.80
CA PHE A 44 -5.42 11.95 -7.67
C PHE A 44 -4.92 11.42 -9.02
N PHE A 45 -4.15 10.33 -9.02
CA PHE A 45 -3.71 9.65 -10.24
C PHE A 45 -4.87 9.19 -11.12
N LEU A 46 -5.86 8.52 -10.52
CA LEU A 46 -7.04 8.04 -11.24
C LEU A 46 -7.88 9.20 -11.77
N LEU A 47 -8.01 10.30 -11.02
CA LEU A 47 -8.72 11.49 -11.46
C LEU A 47 -8.01 12.16 -12.64
N MET A 48 -6.69 12.36 -12.56
CA MET A 48 -5.90 12.94 -13.64
C MET A 48 -5.93 12.07 -14.90
N MET A 49 -5.89 10.75 -14.75
CA MET A 49 -6.05 9.80 -15.85
C MET A 49 -7.45 9.87 -16.47
N GLY A 50 -8.50 9.90 -15.66
CA GLY A 50 -9.88 10.02 -16.14
C GLY A 50 -10.09 11.33 -16.90
N PHE A 51 -9.56 12.44 -16.37
CA PHE A 51 -9.58 13.73 -17.06
C PHE A 51 -8.83 13.68 -18.39
N GLY A 52 -7.65 13.06 -18.42
CA GLY A 52 -6.86 12.87 -19.65
C GLY A 52 -7.62 12.08 -20.73
N ILE A 53 -8.28 10.97 -20.36
CA ILE A 53 -9.11 10.19 -21.29
C ILE A 53 -10.26 11.04 -21.85
N VAL A 54 -10.98 11.77 -20.99
CA VAL A 54 -12.10 12.62 -21.42
C VAL A 54 -11.61 13.70 -22.38
N LEU A 55 -10.47 14.33 -22.07
CA LEU A 55 -9.87 15.35 -22.91
C LEU A 55 -9.41 14.78 -24.26
N ASP A 56 -8.80 13.60 -24.28
CA ASP A 56 -8.38 12.93 -25.52
C ASP A 56 -9.58 12.57 -26.41
N VAL A 57 -10.67 12.06 -25.83
CA VAL A 57 -11.92 11.78 -26.55
C VAL A 57 -12.53 13.06 -27.13
N TYR A 58 -12.57 14.14 -26.34
CA TYR A 58 -13.08 15.43 -26.78
C TYR A 58 -12.24 16.01 -27.93
N LEU A 59 -10.92 15.99 -27.80
CA LEU A 59 -10.00 16.47 -28.83
C LEU A 59 -10.02 15.60 -30.08
N ALA A 60 -10.20 14.28 -29.96
CA ALA A 60 -10.36 13.39 -31.08
C ALA A 60 -11.66 13.67 -31.85
N ALA A 61 -12.77 13.95 -31.16
CA ALA A 61 -14.04 14.31 -31.76
C ALA A 61 -13.99 15.66 -32.52
N ALA A 62 -13.12 16.59 -32.09
CA ALA A 62 -12.96 17.90 -32.71
C ALA A 62 -12.03 17.91 -33.94
N ARG A 63 -11.29 16.83 -34.22
CA ARG A 63 -10.33 16.78 -35.33
C ARG A 63 -11.01 16.37 -36.64
N PRO A 64 -10.89 17.17 -37.72
CA PRO A 64 -11.32 16.74 -39.04
C PRO A 64 -10.34 15.70 -39.60
N GLY A 65 -10.76 14.44 -39.68
CA GLY A 65 -10.02 13.35 -40.34
C GLY A 65 -10.04 12.03 -39.56
N PRO A 66 -9.60 10.92 -40.19
CA PRO A 66 -9.51 9.63 -39.52
C PRO A 66 -8.46 9.67 -38.40
N ALA A 67 -8.89 9.37 -37.18
CA ALA A 67 -8.00 9.27 -36.03
C ALA A 67 -6.95 8.17 -36.28
N ARG A 68 -5.67 8.53 -36.28
CA ARG A 68 -4.60 7.53 -36.25
C ARG A 68 -4.50 6.99 -34.81
N PRO A 69 -4.57 5.66 -34.61
CA PRO A 69 -4.36 5.09 -33.29
C PRO A 69 -2.92 5.36 -32.85
N ASP A 70 -2.77 5.99 -31.68
CA ASP A 70 -1.46 6.14 -31.03
C ASP A 70 -1.23 4.91 -30.13
N PRO A 71 -0.31 3.99 -30.49
CA PRO A 71 -0.05 2.79 -29.70
C PRO A 71 0.54 3.11 -28.31
N THR A 72 1.14 4.29 -28.14
CA THR A 72 1.80 4.68 -26.88
C THR A 72 0.79 5.15 -25.83
N ALA A 73 -0.30 5.79 -26.25
CA ALA A 73 -1.35 6.28 -25.36
C ALA A 73 -2.00 5.15 -24.55
N GLY A 74 -2.22 3.98 -25.17
CA GLY A 74 -2.80 2.82 -24.51
C GLY A 74 -1.92 2.24 -23.40
N CYS A 75 -0.59 2.25 -23.59
CA CYS A 75 0.36 1.70 -22.61
C CYS A 75 0.49 2.62 -21.38
N ALA A 76 0.69 3.92 -21.60
CA ALA A 76 0.78 4.91 -20.52
C ALA A 76 -0.50 4.93 -19.67
N THR A 77 -1.67 4.85 -20.31
CA THR A 77 -2.97 4.82 -19.63
C THR A 77 -3.12 3.59 -18.75
N LYS A 78 -2.79 2.40 -19.28
CA LYS A 78 -2.84 1.15 -18.49
C LYS A 78 -1.86 1.19 -17.31
N LEU A 79 -0.64 1.64 -17.55
CA LEU A 79 0.37 1.77 -16.50
C LEU A 79 -0.07 2.75 -15.40
N GLY A 80 -0.62 3.90 -15.79
CA GLY A 80 -1.20 4.89 -14.88
C GLY A 80 -2.33 4.31 -14.02
N LEU A 81 -3.22 3.51 -14.63
CA LEU A 81 -4.30 2.81 -13.91
C LEU A 81 -3.73 1.82 -12.87
N PHE A 82 -2.72 1.03 -13.25
CA PHE A 82 -2.08 0.08 -12.35
C PHE A 82 -1.37 0.78 -11.19
N ILE A 83 -0.67 1.88 -11.45
CA ILE A 83 0.02 2.67 -10.42
C ILE A 83 -1.01 3.32 -9.49
N GLY A 84 -1.96 4.09 -10.04
CA GLY A 84 -2.98 4.78 -9.25
C GLY A 84 -3.87 3.83 -8.45
N GLY A 85 -4.37 2.78 -9.09
CA GLY A 85 -5.16 1.72 -8.44
C GLY A 85 -4.35 0.94 -7.40
N GLY A 86 -3.07 0.68 -7.69
CA GLY A 86 -2.14 0.04 -6.76
C GLY A 86 -1.95 0.84 -5.47
N PHE A 87 -1.70 2.15 -5.57
CA PHE A 87 -1.57 3.03 -4.41
C PHE A 87 -2.88 3.17 -3.64
N LEU A 88 -4.01 3.31 -4.34
CA LEU A 88 -5.32 3.39 -3.70
C LEU A 88 -5.62 2.11 -2.90
N ALA A 89 -5.44 0.94 -3.51
CA ALA A 89 -5.65 -0.34 -2.86
C ALA A 89 -4.68 -0.56 -1.69
N ALA A 90 -3.41 -0.19 -1.85
CA ALA A 90 -2.41 -0.29 -0.78
C ALA A 90 -2.72 0.64 0.40
N GLY A 91 -3.15 1.87 0.13
CA GLY A 91 -3.62 2.83 1.13
C GLY A 91 -4.82 2.28 1.91
N ILE A 92 -5.86 1.80 1.22
CA ILE A 92 -7.05 1.20 1.86
C ILE A 92 -6.66 -0.03 2.70
N ARG A 93 -5.81 -0.94 2.19
CA ARG A 93 -5.35 -2.12 2.95
C ARG A 93 -4.56 -1.74 4.20
N THR A 94 -3.76 -0.68 4.12
CA THR A 94 -3.01 -0.13 5.26
C THR A 94 -3.96 0.48 6.29
N LEU A 95 -4.96 1.23 5.84
CA LEU A 95 -6.03 1.79 6.67
C LEU A 95 -6.99 0.74 7.26
N GLN A 96 -7.01 -0.47 6.74
CA GLN A 96 -7.77 -1.59 7.30
C GLN A 96 -6.91 -2.51 8.18
N GLY A 97 -5.59 -2.26 8.30
CA GLY A 97 -4.68 -3.17 8.99
C GLY A 97 -4.50 -4.54 8.32
N LYS A 98 -4.94 -4.67 7.06
CA LYS A 98 -4.87 -5.91 6.28
C LYS A 98 -3.55 -6.07 5.53
N ALA A 99 -2.72 -5.03 5.44
CA ALA A 99 -1.42 -5.12 4.78
C ALA A 99 -0.49 -6.07 5.55
N LYS A 100 0.16 -7.01 4.85
CA LYS A 100 1.07 -7.97 5.49
C LYS A 100 2.31 -7.25 6.04
N ASP A 101 2.86 -6.37 5.20
CA ASP A 101 4.03 -5.54 5.48
C ASP A 101 3.89 -4.28 4.62
N THR A 102 4.42 -3.17 5.09
CA THR A 102 4.42 -1.87 4.39
C THR A 102 5.70 -1.66 3.58
N LEU A 103 6.71 -2.52 3.77
CA LEU A 103 8.01 -2.42 3.10
C LEU A 103 7.88 -2.42 1.58
N VAL A 104 7.16 -3.39 1.00
CA VAL A 104 7.03 -3.52 -0.47
C VAL A 104 6.34 -2.28 -1.05
N THR A 105 5.25 -1.83 -0.45
CA THR A 105 4.54 -0.61 -0.89
C THR A 105 5.45 0.62 -0.81
N SER A 106 6.23 0.74 0.26
CA SER A 106 7.14 1.88 0.45
C SER A 106 8.26 1.88 -0.59
N VAL A 107 8.89 0.73 -0.86
CA VAL A 107 9.93 0.60 -1.88
C VAL A 107 9.37 0.92 -3.26
N MET A 108 8.19 0.39 -3.61
CA MET A 108 7.54 0.71 -4.88
C MET A 108 7.20 2.19 -5.00
N SER A 109 6.73 2.83 -3.91
CA SER A 109 6.49 4.28 -3.85
C SER A 109 7.76 5.10 -4.07
N MET A 110 8.89 4.67 -3.51
CA MET A 110 10.18 5.34 -3.75
C MET A 110 10.65 5.19 -5.19
N LEU A 111 10.53 4.00 -5.78
CA LEU A 111 10.92 3.75 -7.17
C LEU A 111 10.06 4.56 -8.15
N VAL A 112 8.74 4.55 -7.96
CA VAL A 112 7.82 5.35 -8.77
C VAL A 112 8.08 6.84 -8.54
N GLY A 113 8.27 7.29 -7.30
CA GLY A 113 8.60 8.66 -6.98
C GLY A 113 9.90 9.14 -7.64
N LEU A 114 10.93 8.30 -7.64
CA LEU A 114 12.23 8.61 -8.26
C LEU A 114 12.09 8.71 -9.79
N LEU A 115 11.31 7.82 -10.40
CA LEU A 115 10.98 7.90 -11.82
C LEU A 115 10.29 9.23 -12.16
N TYR A 116 9.32 9.66 -11.35
CA TYR A 116 8.63 10.94 -11.54
C TYR A 116 9.55 12.15 -11.35
N PHE A 117 10.48 12.09 -10.39
CA PHE A 117 11.52 13.12 -10.28
C PHE A 117 12.44 13.16 -11.50
N ALA A 118 12.86 12.02 -12.03
CA ALA A 118 13.69 11.96 -13.22
C ALA A 118 12.96 12.55 -14.44
N ILE A 119 11.69 12.18 -14.65
CA ILE A 119 10.84 12.75 -15.71
C ILE A 119 10.72 14.26 -15.52
N GLY A 120 10.41 14.72 -14.30
CA GLY A 120 10.28 16.13 -13.98
C GLY A 120 11.56 16.92 -14.24
N ALA A 121 12.71 16.40 -13.81
CA ALA A 121 14.01 17.02 -14.03
C ALA A 121 14.35 17.13 -15.52
N VAL A 122 14.12 16.06 -16.30
CA VAL A 122 14.33 16.08 -17.76
C VAL A 122 13.39 17.08 -18.43
N SER A 123 12.11 17.13 -18.05
CA SER A 123 11.15 18.10 -18.59
C SER A 123 11.57 19.54 -18.29
N LEU A 124 11.96 19.85 -17.05
CA LEU A 124 12.42 21.18 -16.66
C LEU A 124 13.72 21.57 -17.38
N TRP A 125 14.64 20.62 -17.57
CA TRP A 125 15.86 20.82 -18.36
C TRP A 125 15.57 21.07 -19.85
N LEU A 126 14.62 20.34 -20.44
CA LEU A 126 14.20 20.57 -21.83
C LEU A 126 13.53 21.94 -22.03
N ALA A 127 12.83 22.43 -21.01
CA ALA A 127 12.16 23.72 -21.02
C ALA A 127 13.12 24.91 -20.80
N SER A 128 14.29 24.71 -20.18
CA SER A 128 15.27 25.78 -19.93
C SER A 128 16.16 26.11 -21.14
N ALA A 129 16.00 25.40 -22.26
CA ALA A 129 16.78 25.66 -23.47
C ALA A 129 16.48 27.07 -24.06
N PRO A 130 17.51 27.89 -24.33
CA PRO A 130 17.33 29.25 -24.81
C PRO A 130 16.64 29.28 -26.19
N GLY A 131 15.79 30.28 -26.40
CA GLY A 131 15.08 30.49 -27.67
C GLY A 131 13.78 29.69 -27.84
N ARG A 132 13.36 28.89 -26.84
CA ARG A 132 12.07 28.20 -26.85
C ARG A 132 11.02 29.03 -26.11
N ALA A 133 10.01 29.50 -26.83
CA ALA A 133 8.80 30.11 -26.25
C ALA A 133 7.58 29.55 -26.97
N GLY A 134 6.45 29.46 -26.24
CA GLY A 134 5.17 29.02 -26.81
C GLY A 134 4.46 27.95 -25.97
N PRO A 135 3.26 27.53 -26.40
CA PRO A 135 2.37 26.64 -25.63
C PRO A 135 3.01 25.29 -25.31
N PHE A 136 3.91 24.79 -26.17
CA PHE A 136 4.67 23.57 -25.93
C PHE A 136 5.59 23.69 -24.70
N VAL A 137 6.31 24.81 -24.56
CA VAL A 137 7.22 25.02 -23.41
C VAL A 137 6.43 25.10 -22.12
N THR A 138 5.29 25.82 -22.14
CA THR A 138 4.38 25.88 -20.99
C THR A 138 3.88 24.49 -20.59
N ALA A 139 3.47 23.68 -21.57
CA ALA A 139 3.04 22.31 -21.30
C ALA A 139 4.17 21.49 -20.66
N VAL A 140 5.39 21.53 -21.21
CA VAL A 140 6.55 20.82 -20.66
C VAL A 140 6.89 21.29 -19.24
N LEU A 141 6.83 22.60 -18.96
CA LEU A 141 7.05 23.16 -17.62
C LEU A 141 6.00 22.66 -16.62
N VAL A 142 4.72 22.71 -17.00
CA VAL A 142 3.61 22.25 -16.14
C VAL A 142 3.74 20.75 -15.88
N THR A 143 3.97 19.93 -16.91
CA THR A 143 4.21 18.49 -16.75
C THR A 143 5.43 18.22 -15.87
N GLY A 144 6.52 18.98 -16.06
CA GLY A 144 7.73 18.86 -15.27
C GLY A 144 7.49 19.16 -13.79
N ALA A 145 6.86 20.31 -13.49
CA ALA A 145 6.52 20.72 -12.13
C ALA A 145 5.58 19.72 -11.45
N LEU A 146 4.53 19.28 -12.15
CA LEU A 146 3.61 18.27 -11.63
C LEU A 146 4.32 16.95 -11.36
N SER A 147 5.25 16.53 -12.22
CA SER A 147 6.02 15.30 -12.03
C SER A 147 6.92 15.38 -10.79
N VAL A 148 7.59 16.52 -10.57
CA VAL A 148 8.39 16.74 -9.35
C VAL A 148 7.51 16.72 -8.09
N LEU A 149 6.37 17.42 -8.11
CA LEU A 149 5.43 17.44 -6.98
C LEU A 149 4.90 16.04 -6.66
N LEU A 150 4.54 15.28 -7.68
CA LEU A 150 4.04 13.91 -7.56
C LEU A 150 5.12 12.95 -7.06
N GLY A 151 6.36 13.11 -7.52
CA GLY A 151 7.52 12.42 -6.98
C GLY A 151 7.68 12.66 -5.48
N GLY A 152 7.61 13.92 -5.04
CA GLY A 152 7.66 14.27 -3.63
C GLY A 152 6.50 13.70 -2.81
N ALA A 153 5.28 13.78 -3.36
CA ALA A 153 4.08 13.25 -2.72
C ALA A 153 4.10 11.72 -2.55
N LEU A 154 4.87 10.99 -3.36
CA LEU A 154 5.09 9.55 -3.23
C LEU A 154 6.22 9.19 -2.25
N PHE A 155 7.22 10.07 -2.10
CA PHE A 155 8.32 9.86 -1.15
C PHE A 155 7.86 10.02 0.30
N LEU A 156 7.04 11.03 0.59
CA LEU A 156 6.58 11.33 1.94
C LEU A 156 5.88 10.13 2.64
N PRO A 157 4.82 9.50 2.08
CA PRO A 157 4.20 8.34 2.69
C PRO A 157 5.14 7.12 2.74
N ALA A 158 6.08 6.99 1.81
CA ALA A 158 7.06 5.91 1.83
C ALA A 158 7.99 6.00 3.04
N VAL A 159 8.51 7.20 3.33
CA VAL A 159 9.37 7.44 4.50
C VAL A 159 8.58 7.25 5.79
N LEU A 160 7.36 7.81 5.87
CA LEU A 160 6.49 7.65 7.04
C LEU A 160 6.15 6.18 7.31
N ALA A 161 5.84 5.41 6.27
CA ALA A 161 5.49 3.99 6.39
C ALA A 161 6.70 3.12 6.80
N LEU A 162 7.92 3.49 6.39
CA LEU A 162 9.14 2.82 6.84
C LEU A 162 9.46 3.16 8.30
N ALA A 163 9.36 4.44 8.69
CA ALA A 163 9.58 4.87 10.07
C ALA A 163 8.56 4.24 11.04
N ALA A 164 7.30 4.10 10.61
CA ALA A 164 6.22 3.50 11.40
C ALA A 164 6.15 1.97 11.31
N ARG A 165 7.08 1.31 10.59
CA ARG A 165 6.98 -0.12 10.28
C ARG A 165 6.99 -1.00 11.54
N SER A 166 7.86 -0.73 12.51
CA SER A 166 7.93 -1.50 13.75
C SER A 166 6.61 -1.41 14.53
N GLN A 167 6.13 -0.19 14.75
CA GLN A 167 4.85 0.09 15.43
C GLN A 167 3.66 -0.57 14.71
N TYR A 168 3.66 -0.56 13.38
CA TYR A 168 2.62 -1.23 12.58
C TYR A 168 2.60 -2.74 12.80
N LEU A 169 3.77 -3.38 12.82
CA LEU A 169 3.88 -4.83 13.03
C LEU A 169 3.43 -5.23 14.44
N GLU A 170 3.78 -4.45 15.45
CA GLU A 170 3.33 -4.65 16.84
C GLU A 170 1.80 -4.52 16.95
N TRP A 171 1.24 -3.43 16.43
CA TRP A 171 -0.20 -3.19 16.41
C TRP A 171 -0.95 -4.30 15.68
N ARG A 172 -0.43 -4.76 14.54
CA ARG A 172 -1.03 -5.85 13.77
C ARG A 172 -0.95 -7.20 14.48
N ALA A 173 0.17 -7.48 15.14
CA ALA A 173 0.37 -8.74 15.90
C ALA A 173 -0.57 -8.85 17.10
N ALA A 174 -1.04 -7.72 17.63
CA ALA A 174 -2.05 -7.65 18.68
C ALA A 174 -3.49 -7.79 18.14
N LEU A 175 -3.74 -7.46 16.86
CA LEU A 175 -5.03 -7.70 16.20
C LEU A 175 -5.22 -9.15 15.70
N GLU A 176 -4.14 -9.92 15.55
CA GLU A 176 -4.27 -11.31 15.09
C GLU A 176 -4.94 -12.18 16.17
N PRO A 177 -6.08 -12.84 15.85
CA PRO A 177 -6.81 -13.63 16.84
C PRO A 177 -5.95 -14.78 17.40
N PRO A 178 -6.13 -15.15 18.69
CA PRO A 178 -5.30 -16.16 19.37
C PRO A 178 -5.18 -17.51 18.64
N ARG A 179 -6.19 -17.87 17.82
CA ARG A 179 -6.21 -19.11 17.04
C ARG A 179 -5.02 -19.28 16.10
N ARG A 180 -4.49 -18.21 15.51
CA ARG A 180 -3.29 -18.29 14.63
C ARG A 180 -1.99 -18.43 15.42
N ARG A 181 -1.90 -17.81 16.61
CA ARG A 181 -0.73 -17.96 17.49
C ARG A 181 -0.58 -19.40 17.98
N ARG A 182 -1.70 -20.06 18.36
CA ARG A 182 -1.66 -21.47 18.80
C ARG A 182 -1.14 -22.41 17.72
N THR A 183 -1.57 -22.26 16.46
CA THR A 183 -1.10 -23.14 15.36
C THR A 183 0.37 -22.93 15.05
N ARG A 184 0.86 -21.68 15.06
CA ARG A 184 2.29 -21.39 14.88
C ARG A 184 3.13 -21.99 16.01
N ARG A 185 2.73 -21.78 17.27
CA ARG A 185 3.43 -22.34 18.44
C ARG A 185 3.47 -23.86 18.43
N ARG A 186 2.34 -24.52 18.10
CA ARG A 186 2.27 -25.98 17.96
C ARG A 186 3.19 -26.52 16.85
N ARG A 187 3.39 -25.74 15.79
CA ARG A 187 4.27 -26.11 14.67
C ARG A 187 5.75 -25.97 15.05
N GLU A 188 6.09 -24.89 15.74
CA GLU A 188 7.45 -24.69 16.29
C GLU A 188 7.78 -25.77 17.34
N GLU A 189 6.87 -26.06 18.29
CA GLU A 189 7.01 -27.18 19.24
C GLU A 189 7.19 -28.53 18.54
N ARG A 190 6.39 -28.81 17.49
CA ARG A 190 6.50 -30.06 16.72
C ARG A 190 7.82 -30.16 15.95
N ASP A 191 8.42 -29.06 15.51
CA ASP A 191 9.73 -29.06 14.85
C ASP A 191 10.89 -29.25 15.85
N TRP A 192 10.72 -28.84 17.11
CA TRP A 192 11.68 -29.16 18.18
C TRP A 192 11.58 -30.62 18.65
N GLU A 193 10.36 -31.18 18.65
CA GLU A 193 10.11 -32.59 18.97
C GLU A 193 10.49 -33.55 17.84
N ARG A 194 10.67 -33.05 16.60
CA ARG A 194 11.31 -33.86 15.56
C ARG A 194 12.73 -34.15 16.03
N PRO A 195 13.05 -35.40 16.37
CA PRO A 195 14.40 -35.72 16.76
C PRO A 195 15.29 -35.36 15.57
N LYS A 196 16.43 -34.69 15.83
CA LYS A 196 17.51 -34.47 14.86
C LYS A 196 18.14 -35.82 14.49
N TYR A 197 17.36 -36.78 14.02
CA TYR A 197 17.92 -37.94 13.38
C TYR A 197 18.62 -37.45 12.10
N PRO A 198 19.83 -37.94 11.82
CA PRO A 198 20.47 -37.70 10.53
C PRO A 198 19.44 -38.08 9.47
N ARG A 199 19.12 -37.15 8.57
CA ARG A 199 18.33 -37.47 7.37
C ARG A 199 18.99 -38.67 6.74
N ASP A 200 18.34 -39.83 6.81
CA ASP A 200 18.84 -41.04 6.19
C ASP A 200 19.00 -40.75 4.69
N PRO A 201 20.24 -40.69 4.16
CA PRO A 201 20.50 -40.27 2.79
C PRO A 201 19.94 -41.27 1.77
N LYS A 202 19.47 -42.44 2.21
CA LYS A 202 18.94 -43.49 1.36
C LYS A 202 17.43 -43.48 1.20
N ARG A 203 16.68 -42.55 1.82
CA ARG A 203 15.23 -42.44 1.52
C ARG A 203 15.04 -41.78 0.15
N PRO A 204 14.54 -42.50 -0.87
CA PRO A 204 14.26 -41.90 -2.17
C PRO A 204 13.16 -40.86 -2.00
N TRP A 205 13.41 -39.65 -2.50
CA TRP A 205 12.50 -38.49 -2.41
C TRP A 205 11.17 -38.66 -3.18
N ASN A 206 10.96 -39.81 -3.82
CA ASN A 206 9.84 -40.07 -4.73
C ASN A 206 8.68 -40.84 -4.08
N ARG A 207 8.23 -40.41 -2.90
CA ARG A 207 6.84 -40.63 -2.53
C ARG A 207 6.18 -39.28 -2.43
N ALA A 208 5.61 -38.85 -3.56
CA ALA A 208 4.53 -37.89 -3.53
C ALA A 208 3.54 -38.33 -2.44
N PRO A 209 3.02 -37.42 -1.60
CA PRO A 209 1.86 -37.72 -0.78
C PRO A 209 0.82 -38.29 -1.74
N ARG A 210 0.44 -39.55 -1.53
CA ARG A 210 -0.69 -40.13 -2.21
C ARG A 210 -1.87 -39.45 -1.52
N ASP A 211 -2.32 -38.34 -2.08
CA ASP A 211 -3.59 -37.72 -1.72
C ASP A 211 -4.66 -38.78 -2.06
N SER A 212 -5.02 -39.54 -1.03
CA SER A 212 -6.23 -40.34 -0.99
C SER A 212 -7.38 -39.37 -0.84
N ASP A 213 -7.79 -38.78 -1.97
CA ASP A 213 -9.12 -38.21 -2.13
C ASP A 213 -10.07 -39.40 -2.34
N ASP A 214 -10.45 -40.01 -1.22
CA ASP A 214 -11.63 -40.85 -1.14
C ASP A 214 -12.85 -39.91 -1.17
N ASP A 215 -13.71 -40.16 -2.16
CA ASP A 215 -15.17 -40.13 -2.09
C ASP A 215 -15.85 -39.03 -1.28
N ASP A 216 -16.36 -38.03 -1.99
CA ASP A 216 -17.65 -37.42 -1.64
C ASP A 216 -18.43 -37.15 -2.94
N SER A 217 -19.14 -38.19 -3.38
CA SER A 217 -20.27 -38.11 -4.31
C SER A 217 -21.37 -37.25 -3.69
N TRP A 218 -21.74 -36.16 -4.36
CA TRP A 218 -23.00 -35.47 -4.10
C TRP A 218 -23.89 -35.63 -5.34
N ASP A 219 -24.97 -36.38 -5.14
CA ASP A 219 -26.19 -36.37 -5.97
C ASP A 219 -26.82 -34.97 -6.03
#